data_AF-A0A412Q3N8-F1
#
_entry.id   AF-A0A412Q3N8-F1
#
_cell.length_a   1.000
_cell.length_b   1.000
_cell.length_c   1.000
_cell.angle_alpha   90.00
_cell.angle_beta   90.00
_cell.angle_gamma   90.00
#
_symmetry.space_group_name_H-M   'P 1'
#
loop_
_entity.id
_entity.type
_entity.pdbx_description
1 polymer ?
#
loop_
_entity_poly.entity_id
_entity_poly.type
_entity_poly.pdbx_seq_one_letter_code
_entity_poly.pdbx_strand_id
1 'polypeptide(L)'
;LAFHSPEKEDGGIPNPHFHVMTTMRPLNPDGTWGQKQRREYLLDEDGNRIRDKNGDYVFNAVHTTDWHEPETLEHWREQWAAAVNTKFEEKGLDVRIDHRSYVRQGLDLIPTVHEGANVRQMEAKGIRTEKGELNRWIKATNRLMQDVRKKIKALFVWMAEVKEELSKPQTPNLADLLIAYYNQRNAGAWSNKARTGNLKQFAEAVNYLTENKLLTLEDLQERLSSVSEEFEALSGSMKKKSARIKELQELIREGENYQRLKPVHTELNNIKFKKQREKFETSHDAELRLFYAARRILKEKLDGKPIALKAWKQEYAQLKTEYAELSPQHKPLREEVIRLRQVQNAVDTALRRREQPQEVQRKKHEMEL
;
A
#
# COMPACT_ATOMS: atom_id res chain seq x y z
N LEU A 1 51.74 -36.50 28.24
CA LEU A 1 50.35 -36.08 27.97
C LEU A 1 49.43 -37.00 28.75
N ALA A 2 48.47 -36.45 29.50
CA ALA A 2 47.48 -37.22 30.25
C ALA A 2 46.07 -36.72 29.94
N PHE A 3 45.13 -37.63 29.70
CA PHE A 3 43.72 -37.31 29.40
C PHE A 3 42.84 -37.63 30.61
N HIS A 4 42.01 -36.68 31.01
CA HIS A 4 41.08 -36.81 32.13
C HIS A 4 39.65 -36.65 31.64
N SER A 5 38.80 -37.60 32.01
CA SER A 5 37.35 -37.55 31.78
C SER A 5 36.64 -37.78 33.11
N PRO A 6 36.58 -36.75 33.99
CA PRO A 6 35.96 -36.91 35.31
C PRO A 6 34.48 -37.28 35.18
N GLU A 7 34.09 -38.40 35.78
CA GLU A 7 32.67 -38.77 35.97
C GLU A 7 31.96 -37.70 36.80
N LYS A 8 30.66 -37.52 36.55
CA LYS A 8 29.84 -36.50 37.22
C LYS A 8 28.61 -37.15 37.83
N GLU A 9 28.25 -36.69 39.03
CA GLU A 9 26.93 -36.90 39.60
C GLU A 9 25.86 -36.29 38.68
N ASP A 10 24.64 -36.84 38.73
CA ASP A 10 23.54 -36.54 37.82
C ASP A 10 23.31 -35.02 37.63
N GLY A 11 23.47 -34.55 36.38
CA GLY A 11 23.20 -33.17 35.96
C GLY A 11 24.42 -32.26 35.72
N GLY A 12 25.65 -32.72 35.95
CA GLY A 12 26.86 -31.93 35.68
C GLY A 12 27.25 -31.85 34.19
N ILE A 13 27.64 -30.67 33.68
CA ILE A 13 28.17 -30.51 32.30
C ILE A 13 29.52 -31.23 32.16
N PRO A 14 29.68 -32.26 31.31
CA PRO A 14 30.96 -32.96 31.10
C PRO A 14 32.12 -31.99 30.79
N ASN A 15 33.31 -32.24 31.36
CA ASN A 15 34.50 -31.42 31.11
C ASN A 15 35.75 -32.30 30.86
N PRO A 16 35.78 -33.05 29.75
CA PRO A 16 36.97 -33.78 29.35
C PRO A 16 38.10 -32.77 29.06
N HIS A 17 39.27 -33.02 29.62
CA HIS A 17 40.44 -32.15 29.46
C HIS A 17 41.72 -32.99 29.49
N PHE A 18 42.84 -32.39 29.10
CA PHE A 18 44.13 -33.06 29.12
C PHE A 18 45.22 -32.13 29.65
N HIS A 19 46.24 -32.74 30.25
CA HIS A 19 47.43 -32.05 30.74
C HIS A 19 48.64 -32.42 29.87
N VAL A 20 49.30 -31.39 29.35
CA VAL A 20 50.58 -31.52 28.64
C VAL A 20 51.67 -30.97 29.53
N MET A 21 52.60 -31.82 29.95
CA MET A 21 53.86 -31.36 30.53
C MET A 21 54.88 -31.21 29.41
N THR A 22 55.46 -30.02 29.30
CA THR A 22 56.48 -29.68 28.31
C THR A 22 57.79 -29.33 29.01
N THR A 23 58.89 -29.38 28.28
CA THR A 23 60.18 -28.95 28.79
C THR A 23 60.32 -27.44 28.65
N MET A 24 61.06 -26.82 29.56
CA MET A 24 61.37 -25.38 29.51
C MET A 24 62.71 -25.08 28.82
N ARG A 25 63.29 -26.09 28.16
CA ARG A 25 64.58 -26.03 27.47
C ARG A 25 64.43 -26.70 26.10
N PRO A 26 65.03 -26.13 25.05
CA PRO A 26 65.09 -26.79 23.75
C PRO A 26 66.05 -27.99 23.81
N LEU A 27 65.89 -28.93 22.87
CA LEU A 27 66.92 -29.95 22.60
C LEU A 27 67.86 -29.44 21.51
N ASN A 28 69.16 -29.62 21.73
CA ASN A 28 70.17 -29.41 20.71
C ASN A 28 70.14 -30.59 19.71
N PRO A 29 70.73 -30.44 18.51
CA PRO A 29 70.77 -31.51 17.50
C PRO A 29 71.46 -32.80 17.97
N ASP A 30 72.34 -32.72 18.97
CA ASP A 30 73.05 -33.85 19.58
C ASP A 30 72.23 -34.55 20.69
N GLY A 31 70.99 -34.10 20.95
CA GLY A 31 70.11 -34.65 21.97
C GLY A 31 70.34 -34.10 23.38
N THR A 32 71.27 -33.18 23.58
CA THR A 32 71.49 -32.53 24.88
C THR A 32 70.50 -31.38 25.12
N TRP A 33 70.30 -31.00 26.39
CA TRP A 33 69.45 -29.86 26.74
C TRP A 33 70.15 -28.53 26.44
N GLY A 34 69.51 -27.69 25.65
CA GLY A 34 69.91 -26.31 25.45
C GLY A 34 69.74 -25.46 26.71
N GLN A 35 70.37 -24.28 26.70
CA GLN A 35 70.17 -23.29 27.77
C GLN A 35 68.80 -22.64 27.62
N LYS A 36 68.12 -22.35 28.74
CA LYS A 36 66.84 -21.64 28.76
C LYS A 36 66.98 -20.16 28.37
N GLN A 37 68.12 -19.56 28.74
CA GLN A 37 68.45 -18.17 28.54
C GLN A 37 69.92 -18.04 28.19
N ARG A 38 70.27 -17.00 27.42
CA ARG A 38 71.64 -16.56 27.16
C ARG A 38 71.85 -15.15 27.73
N ARG A 39 73.11 -14.81 27.97
CA ARG A 39 73.49 -13.45 28.41
C ARG A 39 73.74 -12.59 27.19
N GLU A 40 73.06 -11.46 27.10
CA GLU A 40 73.36 -10.41 26.12
C GLU A 40 73.89 -9.19 26.87
N TYR A 41 75.19 -8.91 26.70
CA TYR A 41 75.85 -7.80 27.38
C TYR A 41 75.39 -6.46 26.84
N LEU A 42 75.14 -5.49 27.72
CA LEU A 42 74.83 -4.13 27.31
C LEU A 42 76.09 -3.45 26.77
N LEU A 43 75.95 -2.77 25.64
CA LEU A 43 77.01 -2.04 24.96
C LEU A 43 76.77 -0.53 25.06
N ASP A 44 77.84 0.25 25.15
CA ASP A 44 77.81 1.71 25.03
C ASP A 44 77.76 2.16 23.56
N GLU A 45 77.77 3.48 23.32
CA GLU A 45 77.68 4.09 21.98
C GLU A 45 78.84 3.67 21.04
N ASP A 46 79.98 3.28 21.62
CA ASP A 46 81.18 2.82 20.89
C ASP A 46 81.22 1.30 20.73
N GLY A 47 80.21 0.58 21.22
CA GLY A 47 80.11 -0.89 21.15
C GLY A 47 80.90 -1.63 22.24
N ASN A 48 81.40 -0.96 23.27
CA ASN A 48 82.11 -1.58 24.38
C ASN A 48 81.13 -2.04 25.47
N ARG A 49 81.47 -3.14 26.18
CA ARG A 49 80.61 -3.68 27.24
C ARG A 49 80.57 -2.77 28.47
N ILE A 50 79.36 -2.45 28.91
CA ILE A 50 79.11 -1.62 30.09
C ILE A 50 79.39 -2.43 31.36
N ARG A 51 80.09 -1.80 32.32
CA ARG A 51 80.32 -2.34 33.66
C ARG A 51 79.41 -1.65 34.69
N ASP A 52 78.98 -2.40 35.69
CA ASP A 52 78.25 -1.86 36.84
C ASP A 52 79.21 -1.18 37.84
N LYS A 53 78.64 -0.64 38.92
CA LYS A 53 79.38 0.02 40.01
C LYS A 53 80.39 -0.89 40.73
N ASN A 54 80.27 -2.21 40.59
CA ASN A 54 81.18 -3.20 41.18
C ASN A 54 82.27 -3.65 40.18
N GLY A 55 82.22 -3.17 38.93
CA GLY A 55 83.14 -3.52 37.87
C GLY A 55 82.75 -4.77 37.06
N ASP A 56 81.58 -5.35 37.33
CA ASP A 56 81.05 -6.50 36.60
C ASP A 56 80.31 -6.07 35.33
N TYR A 57 80.38 -6.88 34.27
CA TYR A 57 79.67 -6.55 33.02
C TYR A 57 78.16 -6.71 33.15
N VAL A 58 77.42 -5.68 32.78
CA VAL A 58 75.94 -5.69 32.80
C VAL A 58 75.41 -6.48 31.60
N PHE A 59 74.44 -7.36 31.83
CA PHE A 59 73.80 -8.15 30.79
C PHE A 59 72.30 -8.30 31.03
N ASN A 60 71.57 -8.48 29.94
CA ASN A 60 70.19 -8.95 29.95
C ASN A 60 70.18 -10.48 29.81
N ALA A 61 69.35 -11.16 30.61
CA ALA A 61 69.08 -12.58 30.44
C ALA A 61 67.97 -12.74 29.40
N VAL A 62 68.35 -13.09 28.17
CA VAL A 62 67.43 -13.22 27.05
C VAL A 62 67.07 -14.69 26.85
N HIS A 63 65.77 -14.99 26.75
CA HIS A 63 65.30 -16.35 26.49
C HIS A 63 65.79 -16.86 25.14
N THR A 64 66.18 -18.14 25.10
CA THR A 64 66.63 -18.77 23.85
C THR A 64 65.47 -19.26 22.98
N THR A 65 64.25 -19.20 23.50
CA THR A 65 62.99 -19.61 22.86
C THR A 65 61.92 -18.55 23.10
N ASP A 66 61.00 -18.42 22.16
CA ASP A 66 59.82 -17.56 22.20
C ASP A 66 58.66 -18.12 23.06
N TRP A 67 58.79 -19.32 23.63
CA TRP A 67 57.74 -20.04 24.37
C TRP A 67 57.11 -19.28 25.56
N HIS A 68 57.74 -18.21 26.01
CA HIS A 68 57.30 -17.37 27.10
C HIS A 68 56.53 -16.12 26.63
N GLU A 69 56.58 -15.82 25.32
CA GLU A 69 55.99 -14.63 24.73
C GLU A 69 54.46 -14.78 24.60
N PRO A 70 53.68 -13.72 24.88
CA PRO A 70 52.22 -13.74 24.71
C PRO A 70 51.78 -14.12 23.29
N GLU A 71 52.53 -13.70 22.27
CA GLU A 71 52.29 -13.97 20.86
C GLU A 71 52.37 -15.47 20.56
N THR A 72 53.35 -16.16 21.15
CA THR A 72 53.52 -17.61 21.04
C THR A 72 52.36 -18.36 21.68
N LEU A 73 51.90 -17.92 22.85
CA LEU A 73 50.72 -18.49 23.50
C LEU A 73 49.46 -18.28 22.65
N GLU A 74 49.30 -17.10 22.06
CA GLU A 74 48.17 -16.79 21.18
C GLU A 74 48.18 -17.70 19.94
N HIS A 75 49.34 -17.84 19.31
CA HIS A 75 49.52 -18.75 18.17
C HIS A 75 49.18 -20.20 18.55
N TRP A 76 49.63 -20.70 19.69
CA TRP A 76 49.27 -22.06 20.14
C TRP A 76 47.78 -22.24 20.38
N ARG A 77 47.10 -21.22 20.93
CA ARG A 77 45.64 -21.27 21.11
C ARG A 77 44.91 -21.26 19.77
N GLU A 78 45.40 -20.50 18.80
CA GLU A 78 44.88 -20.49 17.44
C GLU A 78 45.03 -21.87 16.79
N GLN A 79 46.25 -22.45 16.81
CA GLN A 79 46.52 -23.77 16.25
C GLN A 79 45.67 -24.87 16.92
N TRP A 80 45.47 -24.77 18.24
CA TRP A 80 44.58 -25.66 18.97
C TRP A 80 43.13 -25.53 18.51
N ALA A 81 42.60 -24.31 18.42
CA ALA A 81 41.23 -24.07 17.95
C ALA A 81 41.03 -24.59 16.52
N ALA A 82 41.99 -24.35 15.63
CA ALA A 82 41.97 -24.87 14.26
C ALA A 82 41.93 -26.41 14.25
N ALA A 83 42.83 -27.08 14.97
CA ALA A 83 42.88 -28.53 15.04
C ALA A 83 41.56 -29.15 15.57
N VAL A 84 40.98 -28.55 16.61
CA VAL A 84 39.68 -28.99 17.15
C VAL A 84 38.56 -28.79 16.12
N ASN A 85 38.51 -27.64 15.46
CA ASN A 85 37.49 -27.36 14.45
C ASN A 85 37.57 -28.30 13.25
N THR A 86 38.78 -28.67 12.79
CA THR A 86 38.98 -29.70 11.77
C THR A 86 38.38 -31.04 12.23
N LYS A 87 38.59 -31.43 13.50
CA LYS A 87 37.99 -32.66 14.05
C LYS A 87 36.47 -32.56 14.22
N PHE A 88 35.91 -31.39 14.49
CA PHE A 88 34.46 -31.21 14.47
C PHE A 88 33.89 -31.39 13.07
N GLU A 89 34.53 -30.82 12.06
CA GLU A 89 34.13 -30.96 10.65
C GLU A 89 34.24 -32.40 10.15
N GLU A 90 35.34 -33.10 10.41
CA GLU A 90 35.51 -34.53 10.08
C GLU A 90 34.42 -35.41 10.70
N LYS A 91 33.86 -34.99 11.85
CA LYS A 91 32.78 -35.68 12.55
C LYS A 91 31.38 -35.20 12.17
N GLY A 92 31.26 -34.26 11.22
CA GLY A 92 29.98 -33.69 10.80
C GLY A 92 29.29 -32.83 11.86
N LEU A 93 30.04 -32.21 12.77
CA LEU A 93 29.51 -31.32 13.80
C LEU A 93 29.55 -29.87 13.31
N ASP A 94 28.44 -29.15 13.43
CA ASP A 94 28.33 -27.73 13.01
C ASP A 94 28.93 -26.73 14.01
N VAL A 95 29.32 -27.19 15.21
CA VAL A 95 29.90 -26.33 16.24
C VAL A 95 31.34 -25.95 15.93
N ARG A 96 31.75 -24.75 16.34
CA ARG A 96 33.14 -24.26 16.20
C ARG A 96 33.57 -23.57 17.50
N ILE A 97 34.87 -23.63 17.79
CA ILE A 97 35.51 -22.86 18.86
C ILE A 97 36.46 -21.82 18.27
N ASP A 98 36.66 -20.73 19.00
CA ASP A 98 37.60 -19.67 18.63
C ASP A 98 38.39 -19.28 19.89
N HIS A 99 39.68 -19.03 19.72
CA HIS A 99 40.58 -18.68 20.81
C HIS A 99 40.41 -17.23 21.28
N ARG A 100 39.86 -16.37 20.42
CA ARG A 100 39.66 -14.94 20.67
C ARG A 100 38.45 -14.72 21.57
N SER A 101 38.44 -13.62 22.31
CA SER A 101 37.26 -13.18 23.05
C SER A 101 36.11 -12.83 22.09
N TYR A 102 34.86 -12.83 22.59
CA TYR A 102 33.69 -12.43 21.80
C TYR A 102 33.86 -11.04 21.17
N VAL A 103 34.45 -10.09 21.89
CA VAL A 103 34.74 -8.74 21.37
C VAL A 103 35.70 -8.80 20.17
N ARG A 104 36.79 -9.58 20.25
CA ARG A 104 37.76 -9.74 19.13
C ARG A 104 37.19 -10.50 17.94
N GLN A 105 36.10 -11.25 18.14
CA GLN A 105 35.34 -11.88 17.05
C GLN A 105 34.28 -10.94 16.46
N GLY A 106 34.04 -9.76 17.06
CA GLY A 106 32.94 -8.88 16.67
C GLY A 106 31.56 -9.40 17.12
N LEU A 107 31.53 -10.33 18.09
CA LEU A 107 30.30 -10.87 18.65
C LEU A 107 29.85 -10.02 19.84
N ASP A 108 28.59 -9.59 19.79
CA ASP A 108 27.92 -8.87 20.87
C ASP A 108 27.29 -9.87 21.85
N LEU A 109 28.17 -10.59 22.54
CA LEU A 109 27.82 -11.57 23.55
C LEU A 109 28.59 -11.26 24.83
N ILE A 110 27.88 -11.34 25.95
CA ILE A 110 28.50 -11.18 27.27
C ILE A 110 29.13 -12.53 27.64
N PRO A 111 30.45 -12.59 27.95
CA PRO A 111 31.11 -13.83 28.36
C PRO A 111 30.73 -14.22 29.79
N THR A 112 30.54 -15.52 30.04
CA THR A 112 30.30 -16.05 31.39
C THR A 112 31.57 -16.02 32.24
N VAL A 113 31.42 -15.90 33.55
CA VAL A 113 32.52 -15.93 34.51
C VAL A 113 32.80 -17.36 34.96
N HIS A 114 34.09 -17.69 35.14
CA HIS A 114 34.48 -19.00 35.67
C HIS A 114 34.02 -19.17 37.13
N GLU A 115 33.20 -20.20 37.37
CA GLU A 115 32.59 -20.48 38.68
C GLU A 115 33.60 -21.07 39.67
N GLY A 116 34.53 -21.93 39.20
CA GLY A 116 35.39 -22.72 40.08
C GLY A 116 34.70 -23.94 40.68
N ALA A 117 35.48 -24.87 41.24
CA ALA A 117 34.96 -26.16 41.73
C ALA A 117 33.96 -26.01 42.89
N ASN A 118 34.25 -25.14 43.87
CA ASN A 118 33.39 -24.94 45.05
C ASN A 118 32.01 -24.38 44.68
N VAL A 119 31.96 -23.40 43.78
CA VAL A 119 30.69 -22.80 43.31
C VAL A 119 29.85 -23.83 42.57
N ARG A 120 30.48 -24.65 41.72
CA ARG A 120 29.78 -25.74 41.03
C ARG A 120 29.22 -26.78 41.99
N GLN A 121 29.95 -27.14 43.05
CA GLN A 121 29.45 -28.07 44.06
C GLN A 121 28.25 -27.49 44.84
N MET A 122 28.27 -26.19 45.15
CA MET A 122 27.14 -25.51 45.80
C MET A 122 25.90 -25.50 44.88
N GLU A 123 26.07 -25.11 43.61
CA GLU A 123 24.98 -25.09 42.62
C GLU A 123 24.41 -26.49 42.35
N ALA A 124 25.25 -27.53 42.31
CA ALA A 124 24.81 -28.92 42.17
C ALA A 124 23.93 -29.38 43.34
N LYS A 125 24.17 -28.86 44.55
CA LYS A 125 23.34 -29.07 45.75
C LYS A 125 22.10 -28.17 45.78
N GLY A 126 21.82 -27.42 44.71
CA GLY A 126 20.69 -26.49 44.60
C GLY A 126 20.89 -25.15 45.33
N ILE A 127 22.08 -24.88 45.86
CA ILE A 127 22.40 -23.61 46.53
C ILE A 127 22.76 -22.58 45.46
N ARG A 128 21.91 -21.55 45.32
CA ARG A 128 22.14 -20.47 44.36
C ARG A 128 23.26 -19.57 44.84
N THR A 129 24.25 -19.36 43.97
CA THR A 129 25.42 -18.52 44.20
C THR A 129 25.36 -17.27 43.33
N GLU A 130 25.97 -16.18 43.78
CA GLU A 130 26.03 -14.93 43.01
C GLU A 130 26.65 -15.14 41.61
N LYS A 131 27.73 -15.95 41.52
CA LYS A 131 28.37 -16.28 40.24
C LYS A 131 27.47 -17.12 39.33
N GLY A 132 26.74 -18.10 39.87
CA GLY A 132 25.78 -18.89 39.10
C GLY A 132 24.59 -18.06 38.63
N GLU A 133 24.10 -17.12 39.45
CA GLU A 133 23.06 -16.17 39.05
C GLU A 133 23.52 -15.22 37.95
N LEU A 134 24.73 -14.67 38.07
CA LEU A 134 25.33 -13.85 37.04
C LEU A 134 25.42 -14.61 35.71
N ASN A 135 25.90 -15.86 35.72
CA ASN A 135 25.97 -16.67 34.50
C ASN A 135 24.59 -17.01 33.92
N ARG A 136 23.57 -17.24 34.75
CA ARG A 136 22.18 -17.42 34.29
C ARG A 136 21.66 -16.15 33.62
N TRP A 137 21.87 -14.99 34.24
CA TRP A 137 21.48 -13.70 33.69
C TRP A 137 22.20 -13.42 32.36
N ILE A 138 23.52 -13.64 32.29
CA ILE A 138 24.32 -13.49 31.06
C ILE A 138 23.75 -14.35 29.92
N LYS A 139 23.44 -15.62 30.19
CA LYS A 139 22.85 -16.52 29.19
C LYS A 139 21.47 -16.05 28.72
N ALA A 140 20.62 -15.59 29.64
CA ALA A 140 19.30 -15.07 29.31
C ALA A 140 19.39 -13.79 28.47
N THR A 141 20.25 -12.85 28.85
CA THR A 141 20.51 -11.60 28.13
C THR A 141 21.03 -11.86 26.72
N ASN A 142 22.02 -12.76 26.57
CA ASN A 142 22.54 -13.15 25.25
C ASN A 142 21.45 -13.74 24.34
N ARG A 143 20.55 -14.57 24.87
CA ARG A 143 19.39 -15.09 24.11
C ARG A 143 18.45 -13.97 23.66
N LEU A 144 18.10 -13.07 24.57
CA LEU A 144 17.23 -11.93 24.27
C LEU A 144 17.84 -11.05 23.16
N MET A 145 19.13 -10.71 23.25
CA MET A 145 19.82 -9.90 22.24
C MET A 145 19.79 -10.58 20.86
N GLN A 146 19.99 -11.90 20.81
CA GLN A 146 19.90 -12.66 19.56
C GLN A 146 18.47 -12.65 18.98
N ASP A 147 17.45 -12.82 19.81
CA ASP A 147 16.06 -12.80 19.36
C ASP A 147 15.62 -11.41 18.87
N VAL A 148 16.05 -10.35 19.56
CA VAL A 148 15.84 -8.96 19.10
C VAL A 148 16.48 -8.75 17.73
N ARG A 149 17.73 -9.19 17.52
CA ARG A 149 18.41 -9.08 16.22
C ARG A 149 17.68 -9.85 15.11
N LYS A 150 17.19 -11.06 15.40
CA LYS A 150 16.39 -11.85 14.45
C LYS A 150 15.10 -11.10 14.08
N LYS A 151 14.40 -10.53 15.05
CA LYS A 151 13.19 -9.73 14.82
C LYS A 151 13.46 -8.48 13.99
N ILE A 152 14.54 -7.74 14.30
CA ILE A 152 14.95 -6.57 13.50
C ILE A 152 15.21 -6.98 12.04
N LYS A 153 15.96 -8.08 11.82
CA LYS A 153 16.23 -8.58 10.48
C LYS A 153 14.94 -8.96 9.73
N ALA A 154 14.01 -9.63 10.40
CA ALA A 154 12.70 -9.98 9.81
C ALA A 154 11.89 -8.72 9.45
N LEU A 155 11.89 -7.69 10.30
CA LEU A 155 11.24 -6.41 10.00
C LEU A 155 11.87 -5.71 8.79
N PHE A 156 13.18 -5.76 8.61
CA PHE A 156 13.84 -5.20 7.42
C PHE A 156 13.41 -5.91 6.13
N VAL A 157 13.30 -7.25 6.16
CA VAL A 157 12.81 -8.03 5.02
C VAL A 157 11.35 -7.64 4.72
N TRP A 158 10.50 -7.65 5.74
CA TRP A 158 9.10 -7.25 5.59
C TRP A 158 8.94 -5.80 5.10
N MET A 159 9.76 -4.87 5.59
CA MET A 159 9.74 -3.49 5.14
C MET A 159 10.19 -3.35 3.68
N ALA A 160 11.14 -4.17 3.22
CA ALA A 160 11.53 -4.22 1.81
C ALA A 160 10.39 -4.75 0.94
N GLU A 161 9.66 -5.79 1.39
CA GLU A 161 8.48 -6.31 0.70
C GLU A 161 7.36 -5.25 0.62
N VAL A 162 7.02 -4.59 1.73
CA VAL A 162 6.04 -3.50 1.76
C VAL A 162 6.46 -2.34 0.86
N LYS A 163 7.75 -1.99 0.85
CA LYS A 163 8.28 -0.96 -0.04
C LYS A 163 8.16 -1.36 -1.51
N GLU A 164 8.44 -2.61 -1.85
CA GLU A 164 8.29 -3.14 -3.20
C GLU A 164 6.81 -3.10 -3.64
N GLU A 165 5.89 -3.54 -2.79
CA GLU A 165 4.44 -3.44 -3.02
C GLU A 165 3.98 -1.99 -3.22
N LEU A 166 4.47 -1.06 -2.40
CA LEU A 166 4.21 0.37 -2.55
C LEU A 166 4.84 0.99 -3.80
N SER A 167 5.93 0.40 -4.31
CA SER A 167 6.64 0.87 -5.50
C SER A 167 6.03 0.38 -6.81
N LYS A 168 5.19 -0.66 -6.76
CA LYS A 168 4.38 -1.07 -7.92
C LYS A 168 3.59 0.16 -8.38
N PRO A 169 3.51 0.41 -9.69
CA PRO A 169 2.80 1.57 -10.21
C PRO A 169 1.34 1.48 -9.76
N GLN A 170 0.99 2.28 -8.74
CA GLN A 170 -0.40 2.53 -8.44
C GLN A 170 -1.00 3.16 -9.70
N THR A 171 -2.11 2.60 -10.20
CA THR A 171 -2.90 3.29 -11.20
C THR A 171 -3.07 4.73 -10.70
N PRO A 172 -2.67 5.75 -11.49
CA PRO A 172 -2.70 7.12 -11.01
C PRO A 172 -4.09 7.37 -10.46
N ASN A 173 -4.16 7.73 -9.18
CA ASN A 173 -5.45 7.95 -8.55
C ASN A 173 -6.14 9.12 -9.29
N LEU A 174 -7.45 9.24 -9.13
CA LEU A 174 -8.19 10.28 -9.85
C LEU A 174 -7.62 11.68 -9.58
N ALA A 175 -7.05 11.93 -8.40
CA ALA A 175 -6.40 13.21 -8.08
C ALA A 175 -5.16 13.46 -8.95
N ASP A 176 -4.29 12.48 -9.16
CA ASP A 176 -3.10 12.60 -10.02
C ASP A 176 -3.47 12.88 -11.48
N LEU A 177 -4.54 12.27 -11.98
CA LEU A 177 -5.05 12.49 -13.32
C LEU A 177 -5.67 13.89 -13.46
N LEU A 178 -6.42 14.34 -12.44
CA LEU A 178 -6.96 15.69 -12.40
C LEU A 178 -5.85 16.75 -12.28
N ILE A 179 -4.82 16.52 -11.46
CA ILE A 179 -3.65 17.40 -11.36
C ILE A 179 -2.99 17.54 -12.73
N ALA A 180 -2.75 16.42 -13.42
CA ALA A 180 -2.16 16.43 -14.77
C ALA A 180 -3.02 17.23 -15.77
N TYR A 181 -4.33 17.01 -15.77
CA TYR A 181 -5.27 17.72 -16.64
C TYR A 181 -5.26 19.25 -16.38
N TYR A 182 -5.40 19.67 -15.11
CA TYR A 182 -5.51 21.10 -14.77
C TYR A 182 -4.18 21.84 -14.86
N ASN A 183 -3.04 21.19 -14.58
CA ASN A 183 -1.72 21.79 -14.82
C ASN A 183 -1.56 22.17 -16.30
N GLN A 184 -1.96 21.28 -17.19
CA GLN A 184 -1.88 21.55 -18.62
C GLN A 184 -2.88 22.62 -19.06
N ARG A 185 -4.10 22.58 -18.54
CA ARG A 185 -5.10 23.62 -18.83
C ARG A 185 -4.66 24.99 -18.32
N ASN A 186 -3.90 25.06 -17.24
CA ASN A 186 -3.29 26.28 -16.71
C ASN A 186 -2.10 26.76 -17.55
N ALA A 187 -1.30 25.86 -18.12
CA ALA A 187 -0.22 26.23 -19.04
C ALA A 187 -0.75 26.95 -20.29
N GLY A 188 -1.93 26.58 -20.78
CA GLY A 188 -2.63 27.26 -21.87
C GLY A 188 -3.50 28.46 -21.47
N ALA A 189 -3.55 28.83 -20.19
CA ALA A 189 -4.44 29.90 -19.71
C ALA A 189 -3.79 31.29 -19.83
N TRP A 190 -4.41 32.15 -20.63
CA TRP A 190 -3.93 33.51 -20.96
C TRP A 190 -4.34 34.59 -19.94
N SER A 191 -5.19 34.28 -18.96
CA SER A 191 -5.65 35.24 -17.95
C SER A 191 -5.72 34.64 -16.55
N ASN A 192 -5.59 35.50 -15.53
CA ASN A 192 -5.76 35.09 -14.13
C ASN A 192 -7.19 34.58 -13.87
N LYS A 193 -8.20 35.17 -14.51
CA LYS A 193 -9.60 34.70 -14.42
C LYS A 193 -9.75 33.25 -14.89
N ALA A 194 -9.08 32.88 -15.99
CA ALA A 194 -9.09 31.50 -16.49
C ALA A 194 -8.43 30.53 -15.50
N ARG A 195 -7.27 30.91 -14.91
CA ARG A 195 -6.57 30.09 -13.91
C ARG A 195 -7.37 29.91 -12.62
N THR A 196 -7.99 30.98 -12.12
CA THR A 196 -8.90 30.91 -10.95
C THR A 196 -10.11 30.02 -11.22
N GLY A 197 -10.70 30.12 -12.42
CA GLY A 197 -11.79 29.23 -12.84
C GLY A 197 -11.37 27.76 -12.88
N ASN A 198 -10.20 27.46 -13.43
CA ASN A 198 -9.63 26.12 -13.44
C ASN A 198 -9.39 25.58 -12.03
N LEU A 199 -8.82 26.38 -11.13
CA LEU A 199 -8.59 26.00 -9.74
C LEU A 199 -9.91 25.69 -9.01
N LYS A 200 -10.96 26.49 -9.24
CA LYS A 200 -12.29 26.25 -8.66
C LYS A 200 -12.87 24.92 -9.14
N GLN A 201 -12.83 24.65 -10.46
CA GLN A 201 -13.33 23.39 -11.02
C GLN A 201 -12.52 22.18 -10.52
N PHE A 202 -11.21 22.32 -10.36
CA PHE A 202 -10.35 21.30 -9.75
C PHE A 202 -10.76 21.01 -8.32
N ALA A 203 -10.90 22.05 -7.48
CA ALA A 203 -11.30 21.90 -6.08
C ALA A 203 -12.69 21.27 -5.94
N GLU A 204 -13.67 21.69 -6.75
CA GLU A 204 -15.02 21.11 -6.76
C GLU A 204 -15.02 19.63 -7.16
N ALA A 205 -14.17 19.23 -8.11
CA ALA A 205 -14.01 17.85 -8.52
C ALA A 205 -13.36 17.00 -7.41
N VAL A 206 -12.24 17.45 -6.86
CA VAL A 206 -11.51 16.73 -5.81
C VAL A 206 -12.35 16.59 -4.53
N ASN A 207 -13.05 17.65 -4.11
CA ASN A 207 -13.92 17.61 -2.94
C ASN A 207 -15.04 16.57 -3.12
N TYR A 208 -15.71 16.59 -4.28
CA TYR A 208 -16.77 15.62 -4.56
C TYR A 208 -16.25 14.18 -4.58
N LEU A 209 -15.11 13.93 -5.25
CA LEU A 209 -14.49 12.61 -5.28
C LEU A 209 -14.12 12.13 -3.86
N THR A 210 -13.57 13.02 -3.04
CA THR A 210 -13.14 12.71 -1.67
C THR A 210 -14.34 12.43 -0.76
N GLU A 211 -15.36 13.29 -0.78
CA GLU A 211 -16.59 13.15 0.01
C GLU A 211 -17.31 11.83 -0.31
N ASN A 212 -17.27 11.40 -1.57
CA ASN A 212 -17.92 10.17 -2.04
C ASN A 212 -16.97 8.96 -2.10
N LYS A 213 -15.73 9.11 -1.63
CA LYS A 213 -14.70 8.05 -1.60
C LYS A 213 -14.44 7.39 -2.97
N LEU A 214 -14.50 8.19 -4.03
CA LEU A 214 -14.21 7.78 -5.40
C LEU A 214 -12.72 8.03 -5.65
N LEU A 215 -11.88 7.02 -5.53
CA LEU A 215 -10.42 7.16 -5.56
C LEU A 215 -9.79 6.58 -6.83
N THR A 216 -10.42 5.56 -7.40
CA THR A 216 -9.94 4.79 -8.55
C THR A 216 -10.75 5.07 -9.82
N LEU A 217 -10.23 4.63 -10.98
CA LEU A 217 -10.95 4.72 -12.25
C LEU A 217 -12.22 3.87 -12.21
N GLU A 218 -12.12 2.70 -11.57
CA GLU A 218 -13.20 1.76 -11.36
C GLU A 218 -14.31 2.40 -10.51
N ASP A 219 -13.97 3.06 -9.39
CA ASP A 219 -14.96 3.76 -8.55
C ASP A 219 -15.72 4.83 -9.35
N LEU A 220 -15.00 5.61 -10.16
CA LEU A 220 -15.60 6.65 -11.00
C LEU A 220 -16.53 6.05 -12.06
N GLN A 221 -16.12 4.97 -12.71
CA GLN A 221 -16.90 4.29 -13.74
C GLN A 221 -18.16 3.65 -13.15
N GLU A 222 -18.04 2.94 -12.03
CA GLU A 222 -19.16 2.29 -11.36
C GLU A 222 -20.19 3.33 -10.90
N ARG A 223 -19.73 4.41 -10.25
CA ARG A 223 -20.61 5.51 -9.84
C ARG A 223 -21.28 6.20 -11.03
N LEU A 224 -20.52 6.49 -12.10
CA LEU A 224 -21.05 7.13 -13.30
C LEU A 224 -22.10 6.23 -13.99
N SER A 225 -21.86 4.92 -14.07
CA SER A 225 -22.82 3.97 -14.64
C SER A 225 -24.11 3.94 -13.83
N SER A 226 -23.99 3.73 -12.51
CA SER A 226 -25.14 3.67 -11.60
C SER A 226 -25.99 4.94 -11.65
N VAL A 227 -25.38 6.12 -11.48
CA VAL A 227 -26.12 7.40 -11.48
C VAL A 227 -26.69 7.71 -12.86
N SER A 228 -26.01 7.32 -13.94
CA SER A 228 -26.55 7.49 -15.30
C SER A 228 -27.77 6.61 -15.55
N GLU A 229 -27.75 5.35 -15.10
CA GLU A 229 -28.90 4.44 -15.23
C GLU A 229 -30.12 4.95 -14.46
N GLU A 230 -29.91 5.41 -13.22
CA GLU A 230 -30.96 6.04 -12.41
C GLU A 230 -31.52 7.29 -13.11
N PHE A 231 -30.64 8.14 -13.65
CA PHE A 231 -31.04 9.35 -14.36
C PHE A 231 -31.85 9.05 -15.63
N GLU A 232 -31.40 8.10 -16.46
CA GLU A 232 -32.11 7.74 -17.68
C GLU A 232 -33.47 7.09 -17.38
N ALA A 233 -33.57 6.25 -16.34
CA ALA A 233 -34.83 5.69 -15.88
C ALA A 233 -35.82 6.77 -15.43
N LEU A 234 -35.37 7.69 -14.57
CA LEU A 234 -36.19 8.79 -14.07
C LEU A 234 -36.60 9.76 -15.20
N SER A 235 -35.64 10.18 -16.02
CA SER A 235 -35.87 11.08 -17.15
C SER A 235 -36.82 10.45 -18.19
N GLY A 236 -36.64 9.15 -18.47
CA GLY A 236 -37.53 8.37 -19.33
C GLY A 236 -38.96 8.32 -18.80
N SER A 237 -39.14 8.07 -17.50
CA SER A 237 -40.45 8.11 -16.83
C SER A 237 -41.09 9.50 -16.93
N MET A 238 -40.35 10.55 -16.59
CA MET A 238 -40.84 11.93 -16.65
C MET A 238 -41.20 12.36 -18.08
N LYS A 239 -40.42 11.95 -19.10
CA LYS A 239 -40.70 12.22 -20.51
C LYS A 239 -41.99 11.55 -20.97
N LYS A 240 -42.20 10.27 -20.60
CA LYS A 240 -43.45 9.54 -20.90
C LYS A 240 -44.65 10.22 -20.25
N LYS A 241 -44.56 10.58 -18.95
CA LYS A 241 -45.63 11.30 -18.24
C LYS A 241 -45.90 12.67 -18.87
N SER A 242 -44.87 13.45 -19.18
CA SER A 242 -45.02 14.75 -19.83
C SER A 242 -45.70 14.65 -21.20
N ALA A 243 -45.31 13.67 -22.01
CA ALA A 243 -45.95 13.41 -23.31
C ALA A 243 -47.44 13.08 -23.14
N ARG A 244 -47.77 12.20 -22.18
CA ARG A 244 -49.16 11.82 -21.91
C ARG A 244 -49.99 12.97 -21.33
N ILE A 245 -49.41 13.79 -20.45
CA ILE A 245 -50.06 15.00 -19.93
C ILE A 245 -50.41 15.96 -21.07
N LYS A 246 -49.49 16.19 -22.02
CA LYS A 246 -49.74 17.05 -23.19
C LYS A 246 -50.83 16.48 -24.10
N GLU A 247 -50.81 15.17 -24.33
CA GLU A 247 -51.84 14.47 -25.10
C GLU A 247 -53.21 14.59 -24.43
N LEU A 248 -53.30 14.33 -23.12
CA LEU A 248 -54.54 14.47 -22.35
C LEU A 248 -55.05 15.90 -22.33
N GLN A 249 -54.16 16.90 -22.24
CA GLN A 249 -54.53 18.30 -22.30
C GLN A 249 -55.21 18.64 -23.64
N GLU A 250 -54.69 18.12 -24.76
CA GLU A 250 -55.31 18.26 -26.08
C GLU A 250 -56.65 17.52 -26.16
N LEU A 251 -56.70 16.25 -25.74
CA LEU A 251 -57.92 15.43 -25.76
C LEU A 251 -59.05 16.02 -24.90
N ILE A 252 -58.73 16.53 -23.71
CA ILE A 252 -59.70 17.20 -22.84
C ILE A 252 -60.23 18.46 -23.52
N ARG A 253 -59.36 19.30 -24.08
CA ARG A 253 -59.75 20.53 -24.78
C ARG A 253 -60.71 20.23 -25.94
N GLU A 254 -60.35 19.29 -26.81
CA GLU A 254 -61.20 18.93 -27.95
C GLU A 254 -62.47 18.20 -27.51
N GLY A 255 -62.41 17.35 -26.49
CA GLY A 255 -63.57 16.67 -25.92
C GLY A 255 -64.59 17.63 -25.32
N GLU A 256 -64.12 18.66 -24.61
CA GLU A 256 -64.96 19.75 -24.07
C GLU A 256 -65.57 20.58 -25.19
N ASN A 257 -64.79 20.95 -26.21
CA ASN A 257 -65.30 21.66 -27.39
C ASN A 257 -66.38 20.84 -28.10
N TYR A 258 -66.17 19.53 -28.31
CA TYR A 258 -67.15 18.66 -28.94
C TYR A 258 -68.44 18.58 -28.12
N GLN A 259 -68.36 18.33 -26.81
CA GLN A 259 -69.54 18.23 -25.94
C GLN A 259 -70.31 19.56 -25.88
N ARG A 260 -69.61 20.68 -25.71
CA ARG A 260 -70.20 22.03 -25.60
C ARG A 260 -70.91 22.46 -26.88
N LEU A 261 -70.37 22.12 -28.05
CA LEU A 261 -70.84 22.62 -29.34
C LEU A 261 -71.73 21.61 -30.09
N LYS A 262 -71.84 20.37 -29.61
CA LYS A 262 -72.75 19.35 -30.15
C LYS A 262 -74.22 19.81 -30.23
N PRO A 263 -74.77 20.55 -29.24
CA PRO A 263 -76.13 21.08 -29.33
C PRO A 263 -76.34 22.01 -30.53
N VAL A 264 -75.40 22.93 -30.79
CA VAL A 264 -75.43 23.88 -31.93
C VAL A 264 -75.46 23.14 -33.27
N HIS A 265 -74.61 22.12 -33.42
CA HIS A 265 -74.60 21.27 -34.61
C HIS A 265 -75.89 20.43 -34.74
N THR A 266 -76.48 20.01 -33.63
CA THR A 266 -77.74 19.24 -33.62
C THR A 266 -78.90 20.13 -34.05
N GLU A 267 -78.98 21.34 -33.53
CA GLU A 267 -79.96 22.35 -33.92
C GLU A 267 -79.88 22.67 -35.41
N LEU A 268 -78.67 22.90 -35.93
CA LEU A 268 -78.43 23.10 -37.36
C LEU A 268 -79.04 21.98 -38.22
N ASN A 269 -78.88 20.72 -37.81
CA ASN A 269 -79.42 19.56 -38.54
C ASN A 269 -80.93 19.40 -38.45
N ASN A 270 -81.56 20.01 -37.44
CA ASN A 270 -83.01 19.99 -37.28
C ASN A 270 -83.72 21.07 -38.10
N ILE A 271 -83.01 22.10 -38.58
CA ILE A 271 -83.56 23.16 -39.43
C ILE A 271 -83.81 22.61 -40.84
N LYS A 272 -85.10 22.50 -41.22
CA LYS A 272 -85.52 21.97 -42.53
C LYS A 272 -85.54 22.99 -43.66
N PHE A 273 -85.71 24.29 -43.34
CA PHE A 273 -85.82 25.34 -44.35
C PHE A 273 -84.44 25.94 -44.69
N LYS A 274 -84.07 25.89 -45.97
CA LYS A 274 -82.74 26.30 -46.48
C LYS A 274 -82.31 27.70 -46.01
N LYS A 275 -83.18 28.72 -46.15
CA LYS A 275 -82.85 30.10 -45.77
C LYS A 275 -82.60 30.28 -44.27
N GLN A 276 -83.36 29.57 -43.43
CA GLN A 276 -83.16 29.61 -41.97
C GLN A 276 -81.87 28.90 -41.58
N ARG A 277 -81.52 27.83 -42.30
CA ARG A 277 -80.28 27.09 -42.10
C ARG A 277 -79.06 27.95 -42.43
N GLU A 278 -79.03 28.62 -43.59
CA GLU A 278 -77.93 29.51 -43.98
C GLU A 278 -77.73 30.67 -42.99
N LYS A 279 -78.82 31.25 -42.48
CA LYS A 279 -78.76 32.30 -41.45
C LYS A 279 -78.17 31.77 -40.13
N PHE A 280 -78.55 30.57 -39.71
CA PHE A 280 -78.02 29.90 -38.52
C PHE A 280 -76.54 29.52 -38.66
N GLU A 281 -76.13 29.02 -39.84
CA GLU A 281 -74.73 28.72 -40.14
C GLU A 281 -73.87 29.98 -40.07
N THR A 282 -74.39 31.11 -40.57
CA THR A 282 -73.68 32.40 -40.51
C THR A 282 -73.55 32.92 -39.08
N SER A 283 -74.60 32.81 -38.26
CA SER A 283 -74.58 33.31 -36.87
C SER A 283 -73.71 32.46 -35.94
N HIS A 284 -73.55 31.16 -36.23
CA HIS A 284 -72.77 30.22 -35.42
C HIS A 284 -71.52 29.70 -36.16
N ASP A 285 -71.02 30.42 -37.17
CA ASP A 285 -69.91 29.97 -38.02
C ASP A 285 -68.66 29.58 -37.20
N ALA A 286 -68.25 30.43 -36.25
CA ALA A 286 -67.09 30.17 -35.40
C ALA A 286 -67.26 28.90 -34.53
N GLU A 287 -68.46 28.68 -34.00
CA GLU A 287 -68.79 27.53 -33.16
C GLU A 287 -68.85 26.24 -33.98
N LEU A 288 -69.47 26.29 -35.16
CA LEU A 288 -69.51 25.16 -36.08
C LEU A 288 -68.11 24.79 -36.57
N ARG A 289 -67.25 25.78 -36.89
CA ARG A 289 -65.83 25.54 -37.22
C ARG A 289 -65.08 24.83 -36.10
N LEU A 290 -65.22 25.30 -34.86
CA LEU A 290 -64.61 24.67 -33.69
C LEU A 290 -65.15 23.24 -33.45
N PHE A 291 -66.46 23.02 -33.60
CA PHE A 291 -67.07 21.70 -33.48
C PHE A 291 -66.53 20.72 -34.52
N TYR A 292 -66.46 21.13 -35.80
CA TYR A 292 -65.93 20.27 -36.86
C TYR A 292 -64.44 20.00 -36.70
N ALA A 293 -63.65 21.00 -36.25
CA ALA A 293 -62.24 20.81 -35.93
C ALA A 293 -62.05 19.79 -34.80
N ALA A 294 -62.75 19.96 -33.67
CA ALA A 294 -62.71 19.04 -32.54
C ALA A 294 -63.16 17.63 -32.95
N ARG A 295 -64.26 17.51 -33.72
CA ARG A 295 -64.76 16.23 -34.24
C ARG A 295 -63.72 15.53 -35.12
N ARG A 296 -63.01 16.27 -35.97
CA ARG A 296 -61.96 15.71 -36.85
C ARG A 296 -60.78 15.21 -36.03
N ILE A 297 -60.25 16.03 -35.11
CA ILE A 297 -59.09 15.67 -34.27
C ILE A 297 -59.42 14.46 -33.40
N LEU A 298 -60.58 14.47 -32.73
CA LEU A 298 -61.02 13.34 -31.90
C LEU A 298 -61.22 12.06 -32.74
N LYS A 299 -61.76 12.17 -33.95
CA LYS A 299 -61.88 11.00 -34.85
C LYS A 299 -60.52 10.39 -35.17
N GLU A 300 -59.53 11.22 -35.49
CA GLU A 300 -58.17 10.79 -35.81
C GLU A 300 -57.45 10.17 -34.60
N LYS A 301 -57.60 10.77 -33.41
CA LYS A 301 -56.90 10.33 -32.19
C LYS A 301 -57.53 9.13 -31.50
N LEU A 302 -58.85 8.94 -31.63
CA LEU A 302 -59.58 7.91 -30.89
C LEU A 302 -59.82 6.64 -31.70
N ASP A 303 -59.68 6.67 -33.03
CA ASP A 303 -59.93 5.53 -33.91
C ASP A 303 -61.29 4.85 -33.61
N GLY A 304 -62.34 5.66 -33.45
CA GLY A 304 -63.69 5.19 -33.14
C GLY A 304 -63.99 4.93 -31.65
N LYS A 305 -63.01 5.04 -30.75
CA LYS A 305 -63.24 4.93 -29.30
C LYS A 305 -64.10 6.09 -28.77
N PRO A 306 -64.90 5.87 -27.70
CA PRO A 306 -65.76 6.91 -27.14
C PRO A 306 -64.96 8.01 -26.43
N ILE A 307 -65.51 9.23 -26.42
CA ILE A 307 -64.97 10.38 -25.70
C ILE A 307 -65.14 10.15 -24.20
N ALA A 308 -64.04 9.88 -23.49
CA ALA A 308 -64.04 9.52 -22.08
C ALA A 308 -63.59 10.68 -21.17
N LEU A 309 -64.28 11.83 -21.25
CA LEU A 309 -63.85 13.09 -20.64
C LEU A 309 -63.53 12.97 -19.13
N LYS A 310 -64.36 12.26 -18.37
CA LYS A 310 -64.18 12.05 -16.92
C LYS A 310 -62.89 11.26 -16.63
N ALA A 311 -62.65 10.20 -17.39
CA ALA A 311 -61.45 9.37 -17.24
C ALA A 311 -60.18 10.15 -17.62
N TRP A 312 -60.19 10.91 -18.72
CA TRP A 312 -59.05 11.74 -19.12
C TRP A 312 -58.70 12.80 -18.08
N LYS A 313 -59.70 13.45 -17.48
CA LYS A 313 -59.48 14.44 -16.40
C LYS A 313 -58.88 13.79 -15.15
N GLN A 314 -59.33 12.59 -14.77
CA GLN A 314 -58.77 11.83 -13.66
C GLN A 314 -57.32 11.44 -13.93
N GLU A 315 -57.03 10.87 -15.10
CA GLU A 315 -55.67 10.49 -15.51
C GLU A 315 -54.73 11.70 -15.57
N TYR A 316 -55.20 12.84 -16.12
CA TYR A 316 -54.44 14.07 -16.19
C TYR A 316 -54.06 14.60 -14.79
N ALA A 317 -55.03 14.61 -13.86
CA ALA A 317 -54.79 15.04 -12.49
C ALA A 317 -53.76 14.13 -11.78
N GLN A 318 -53.92 12.81 -11.93
CA GLN A 318 -52.99 11.83 -11.37
C GLN A 318 -51.58 12.02 -11.92
N LEU A 319 -51.42 12.05 -13.24
CA LEU A 319 -50.10 12.20 -13.88
C LEU A 319 -49.43 13.53 -13.53
N LYS A 320 -50.20 14.60 -13.35
CA LYS A 320 -49.68 15.90 -12.92
C LYS A 320 -49.12 15.83 -11.50
N THR A 321 -49.79 15.13 -10.58
CA THR A 321 -49.29 14.89 -9.22
C THR A 321 -48.02 14.05 -9.24
N GLU A 322 -48.03 12.90 -9.93
CA GLU A 322 -46.86 12.01 -10.04
C GLU A 322 -45.66 12.72 -10.67
N TYR A 323 -45.88 13.57 -11.69
CA TYR A 323 -44.81 14.37 -12.30
C TYR A 323 -44.22 15.38 -11.32
N ALA A 324 -45.07 16.03 -10.51
CA ALA A 324 -44.64 17.00 -9.51
C ALA A 324 -43.82 16.34 -8.38
N GLU A 325 -44.14 15.11 -8.00
CA GLU A 325 -43.40 14.33 -7.00
C GLU A 325 -42.00 13.90 -7.48
N LEU A 326 -41.85 13.60 -8.78
CA LEU A 326 -40.56 13.19 -9.38
C LEU A 326 -39.62 14.37 -9.67
N SER A 327 -40.18 15.57 -9.89
CA SER A 327 -39.42 16.78 -10.29
C SER A 327 -38.27 17.16 -9.33
N PRO A 328 -38.43 17.13 -7.99
CA PRO A 328 -37.35 17.47 -7.06
C PRO A 328 -36.15 16.51 -7.12
N GLN A 329 -36.38 15.24 -7.47
CA GLN A 329 -35.33 14.22 -7.53
C GLN A 329 -34.49 14.33 -8.82
N HIS A 330 -35.09 14.83 -9.91
CA HIS A 330 -34.43 14.90 -11.20
C HIS A 330 -33.26 15.89 -11.26
N LYS A 331 -33.39 17.06 -10.63
CA LYS A 331 -32.35 18.10 -10.66
C LYS A 331 -31.02 17.65 -10.03
N PRO A 332 -30.95 17.18 -8.77
CA PRO A 332 -29.69 16.77 -8.17
C PRO A 332 -29.03 15.61 -8.93
N LEU A 333 -29.83 14.65 -9.40
CA LEU A 333 -29.34 13.52 -10.17
C LEU A 333 -28.71 13.95 -11.52
N ARG A 334 -29.36 14.90 -12.23
CA ARG A 334 -28.79 15.50 -13.44
C ARG A 334 -27.48 16.22 -13.16
N GLU A 335 -27.42 17.01 -12.10
CA GLU A 335 -26.21 17.76 -11.72
C GLU A 335 -25.05 16.81 -11.37
N GLU A 336 -25.36 15.67 -10.74
CA GLU A 336 -24.40 14.64 -10.43
C GLU A 336 -23.85 13.94 -11.69
N VAL A 337 -24.71 13.52 -12.62
CA VAL A 337 -24.27 12.95 -13.91
C VAL A 337 -23.36 13.94 -14.66
N ILE A 338 -23.72 15.23 -14.69
CA ILE A 338 -22.92 16.26 -15.35
C ILE A 338 -21.54 16.36 -14.69
N ARG A 339 -21.49 16.37 -13.36
CA ARG A 339 -20.24 16.46 -12.60
C ARG A 339 -19.35 15.24 -12.87
N LEU A 340 -19.89 14.03 -12.75
CA LEU A 340 -19.15 12.79 -12.99
C LEU A 340 -18.62 12.72 -14.43
N ARG A 341 -19.42 13.12 -15.42
CA ARG A 341 -18.95 13.20 -16.82
C ARG A 341 -17.86 14.24 -17.04
N GLN A 342 -17.91 15.38 -16.34
CA GLN A 342 -16.84 16.37 -16.39
C GLN A 342 -15.54 15.81 -15.83
N VAL A 343 -15.60 15.09 -14.70
CA VAL A 343 -14.45 14.40 -14.11
C VAL A 343 -13.93 13.34 -15.08
N GLN A 344 -14.79 12.46 -15.60
CA GLN A 344 -14.42 11.42 -16.57
C GLN A 344 -13.70 12.02 -17.78
N ASN A 345 -14.24 13.10 -18.36
CA ASN A 345 -13.60 13.76 -19.50
C ASN A 345 -12.20 14.32 -19.17
N ALA A 346 -12.02 14.90 -17.98
CA ALA A 346 -10.73 15.42 -17.53
C ALA A 346 -9.72 14.27 -17.35
N VAL A 347 -10.16 13.19 -16.72
CA VAL A 347 -9.40 11.96 -16.48
C VAL A 347 -8.99 11.30 -17.80
N ASP A 348 -9.93 11.07 -18.71
CA ASP A 348 -9.68 10.49 -20.04
C ASP A 348 -8.71 11.34 -20.86
N THR A 349 -8.83 12.66 -20.77
CA THR A 349 -7.91 13.59 -21.45
C THR A 349 -6.50 13.47 -20.90
N ALA A 350 -6.34 13.32 -19.58
CA ALA A 350 -5.04 13.11 -18.95
C ALA A 350 -4.44 11.75 -19.34
N LEU A 351 -5.25 10.68 -19.36
CA LEU A 351 -4.83 9.33 -19.74
C LEU A 351 -4.33 9.27 -21.18
N ARG A 352 -5.13 9.71 -22.16
CA ARG A 352 -4.75 9.73 -23.58
C ARG A 352 -3.43 10.44 -23.83
N ARG A 353 -3.14 11.49 -23.05
CA ARG A 353 -1.90 12.27 -23.15
C ARG A 353 -0.71 11.61 -22.49
N ARG A 354 -0.90 10.76 -21.49
CA ARG A 354 0.19 9.94 -20.91
C ARG A 354 0.59 8.80 -21.86
N GLU A 355 -0.34 8.28 -22.64
CA GLU A 355 -0.10 7.20 -23.60
C GLU A 355 0.66 7.68 -24.86
N GLN A 356 0.38 8.89 -25.36
CA GLN A 356 1.03 9.44 -26.57
C GLN A 356 2.58 9.47 -26.52
N PRO A 357 3.26 9.91 -25.44
CA PRO A 357 4.71 9.86 -25.33
C PRO A 357 5.28 8.43 -25.34
N GLN A 358 4.58 7.47 -24.73
CA GLN A 358 5.02 6.06 -24.67
C GLN A 358 4.91 5.37 -26.03
N GLU A 359 3.87 5.68 -26.80
CA GLU A 359 3.68 5.12 -28.15
C GLU A 359 4.70 5.66 -29.15
N VAL A 360 5.09 6.94 -29.04
CA VAL A 360 6.15 7.55 -29.86
C VAL A 360 7.53 6.99 -29.51
N GLN A 361 7.81 6.71 -28.22
CA GLN A 361 9.05 6.06 -27.82
C GLN A 361 9.11 4.59 -28.26
N ARG A 362 8.02 3.82 -28.13
CA ARG A 362 7.95 2.44 -28.64
C ARG A 362 8.15 2.36 -30.14
N LYS A 363 7.49 3.22 -30.93
CA LYS A 363 7.66 3.27 -32.39
C LYS A 363 9.08 3.68 -32.81
N LYS A 364 9.75 4.55 -32.04
CA LYS A 364 11.18 4.86 -32.27
C LYS A 364 12.07 3.64 -32.01
N HIS A 365 11.82 2.91 -30.93
CA HIS A 365 12.62 1.72 -30.61
C HIS A 365 12.38 0.55 -31.58
N GLU A 366 11.16 0.40 -32.12
CA GLU A 366 10.84 -0.60 -33.15
C GLU A 366 11.39 -0.22 -34.54
N MET A 367 11.70 1.05 -34.81
CA MET A 367 12.39 1.47 -36.04
C MET A 367 13.92 1.41 -35.92
N GLU A 368 14.45 1.25 -34.71
CA GLU A 368 15.89 1.16 -34.42
C GLU A 368 16.37 -0.30 -34.25
N LEU A 369 15.46 -1.28 -34.32
CA LEU A 369 15.70 -2.73 -34.43
C LEU A 369 15.45 -3.18 -35.87
#